data_AF-K1U2I7-F1
#
_entry.id   AF-K1U2I7-F1
#
_cell.length_a   1.000
_cell.length_b   1.000
_cell.length_c   1.000
_cell.angle_alpha   90.00
_cell.angle_beta   90.00
_cell.angle_gamma   90.00
#
_symmetry.space_group_name_H-M   'P 1'
#
loop_
_entity.id
_entity.type
_entity.pdbx_description
1 polymer ?
#
loop_
_entity_poly.entity_id
_entity_poly.type
_entity_poly.pdbx_seq_one_letter_code
_entity_poly.pdbx_strand_id
1 'polypeptide(L)'
;GLRGNYASAAQNAQNIIDQLKAQNAEKEAYEGLEQVFSFYSKLSSIPAPSITRPDCDVSVPIEIEKVKLPTSVEPKGWRGTTILIPVTINGKTYRFIFDTGAGTSFMSERFAKEVGVRMLNDSLTINSTLPGAMNGQMGTVENMQIGSMIFHYPSLLLLRLTRWTVS
;
A
#
# COMPACT_ATOMS: atom_id res chain seq x y z
N GLY A 1 8.63 8.06 -7.29
CA GLY A 1 9.32 7.49 -8.46
C GLY A 1 8.48 6.37 -9.05
N LEU A 2 8.08 6.50 -10.31
CA LEU A 2 7.17 5.55 -10.99
C LEU A 2 7.89 4.39 -11.70
N ARG A 3 9.23 4.35 -11.70
CA ARG A 3 10.06 3.35 -12.41
C ARG A 3 10.95 2.49 -11.50
N GLY A 4 10.73 2.50 -10.18
CA GLY A 4 11.58 1.76 -9.23
C GLY A 4 13.03 2.27 -9.11
N ASN A 5 13.31 3.52 -9.51
CA ASN A 5 14.60 4.18 -9.34
C ASN A 5 14.82 4.64 -7.89
N TYR A 6 14.64 3.73 -6.92
CA TYR A 6 14.68 4.05 -5.50
C TYR A 6 16.06 4.55 -5.07
N ALA A 7 17.12 3.90 -5.53
CA ALA A 7 18.50 4.32 -5.25
C ALA A 7 18.78 5.74 -5.77
N SER A 8 18.37 6.07 -7.00
CA SER A 8 18.54 7.42 -7.55
C SER A 8 17.72 8.47 -6.80
N ALA A 9 16.49 8.13 -6.38
CA ALA A 9 15.66 9.03 -5.59
C ALA A 9 16.27 9.31 -4.21
N ALA A 10 16.82 8.28 -3.55
CA ALA A 10 17.58 8.44 -2.31
C ALA A 10 18.81 9.34 -2.52
N GLN A 11 19.63 9.04 -3.53
CA GLN A 11 20.84 9.83 -3.81
C GLN A 11 20.51 11.31 -4.09
N ASN A 12 19.46 11.59 -4.85
CA ASN A 12 19.04 12.96 -5.13
C ASN A 12 18.61 13.70 -3.86
N ALA A 13 17.85 13.03 -2.98
CA ALA A 13 17.47 13.61 -1.69
C ALA A 13 18.71 13.91 -0.83
N GLN A 14 19.66 12.96 -0.76
CA GLN A 14 20.92 13.13 -0.04
C GLN A 14 21.72 14.33 -0.55
N ASN A 15 21.87 14.45 -1.87
CA ASN A 15 22.61 15.57 -2.47
C ASN A 15 22.01 16.93 -2.12
N ILE A 16 20.67 17.05 -2.09
CA ILE A 16 20.00 18.30 -1.71
C ILE A 16 20.18 18.59 -0.22
N ILE A 17 20.07 17.57 0.65
CA ILE A 17 20.33 17.70 2.09
C ILE A 17 21.77 18.21 2.33
N ASP A 18 22.75 17.63 1.64
CA ASP A 18 24.15 18.02 1.79
C ASP A 18 24.40 19.47 1.35
N GLN A 19 23.77 19.92 0.27
CA GLN A 19 23.83 21.30 -0.19
C GLN A 19 23.21 22.28 0.80
N LEU A 20 22.06 21.94 1.39
CA LEU A 20 21.40 22.79 2.40
C LEU A 20 22.22 22.88 3.68
N LYS A 21 22.80 21.77 4.14
CA LYS A 21 23.72 21.74 5.28
C LYS A 21 24.97 22.57 5.02
N ALA A 22 25.53 22.52 3.82
CA ALA A 22 26.68 23.35 3.43
C ALA A 22 26.37 24.86 3.41
N GLN A 23 25.10 25.23 3.29
CA GLN A 23 24.63 26.63 3.36
C GLN A 23 24.17 27.03 4.78
N ASN A 24 24.43 26.20 5.80
CA ASN A 24 23.96 26.38 7.17
C ASN A 24 22.44 26.58 7.27
N ALA A 25 21.67 25.91 6.40
CA ALA A 25 20.22 25.93 6.49
C ALA A 25 19.75 25.30 7.80
N GLU A 26 18.67 25.86 8.36
CA GLU A 26 18.00 25.31 9.55
C GLU A 26 17.39 23.93 9.25
N LYS A 27 17.21 23.11 10.29
CA LYS A 27 16.80 21.71 10.16
C LYS A 27 15.44 21.55 9.45
N GLU A 28 14.53 22.47 9.70
CA GLU A 28 13.19 22.52 9.11
C GLU A 28 13.24 22.61 7.58
N ALA A 29 14.33 23.12 7.01
CA ALA A 29 14.50 23.24 5.55
C ALA A 29 14.76 21.89 4.86
N TYR A 30 15.23 20.87 5.59
CA TYR A 30 15.61 19.58 5.00
C TYR A 30 15.07 18.34 5.73
N GLU A 31 14.35 18.46 6.85
CA GLU A 31 13.79 17.31 7.56
C GLU A 31 12.87 16.45 6.69
N GLY A 32 12.08 17.07 5.81
CA GLY A 32 11.22 16.35 4.87
C GLY A 32 12.03 15.55 3.85
N LEU A 33 13.18 16.06 3.44
CA LEU A 33 14.10 15.36 2.55
C LEU A 33 14.80 14.20 3.26
N GLU A 34 15.11 14.32 4.55
CA GLU A 34 15.65 13.21 5.34
C GLU A 34 14.65 12.05 5.42
N GLN A 35 13.35 12.34 5.54
CA GLN A 35 12.29 11.32 5.46
C GLN A 35 12.23 10.66 4.07
N VAL A 36 12.33 11.45 2.99
CA VAL A 36 12.37 10.95 1.61
C VAL A 36 13.60 10.07 1.37
N PHE A 37 14.78 10.51 1.81
CA PHE A 37 16.03 9.76 1.72
C PHE A 37 15.92 8.42 2.47
N SER A 38 15.47 8.46 3.73
CA SER A 38 15.28 7.26 4.55
C SER A 38 14.32 6.27 3.89
N PHE A 39 13.18 6.77 3.38
CA PHE A 39 12.18 5.95 2.69
C PHE A 39 12.75 5.27 1.44
N TYR A 40 13.35 6.03 0.52
CA TYR A 40 13.86 5.46 -0.73
C TYR A 40 15.12 4.60 -0.53
N SER A 41 15.93 4.88 0.48
CA SER A 41 17.08 4.03 0.84
C SER A 41 16.63 2.64 1.26
N LYS A 42 15.56 2.53 2.08
CA LYS A 42 14.98 1.23 2.47
C LYS A 42 14.42 0.44 1.27
N LEU A 43 13.97 1.14 0.24
CA LEU A 43 13.44 0.52 -0.99
C LEU A 43 14.52 0.18 -2.01
N SER A 44 15.75 0.69 -1.87
CA SER A 44 16.81 0.53 -2.88
C SER A 44 17.20 -0.92 -3.17
N SER A 45 16.98 -1.83 -2.22
CA SER A 45 17.22 -3.27 -2.36
C SER A 45 15.99 -4.06 -2.85
N ILE A 46 14.86 -3.38 -3.07
CA ILE A 46 13.61 -3.99 -3.51
C ILE A 46 13.48 -3.82 -5.01
N PRO A 47 13.21 -4.90 -5.77
CA PRO A 47 12.96 -4.77 -7.20
C PRO A 47 11.78 -3.85 -7.49
N ALA A 48 11.84 -3.17 -8.63
CA ALA A 48 10.76 -2.31 -9.09
C ALA A 48 9.46 -3.10 -9.26
N PRO A 49 8.30 -2.57 -8.80
CA PRO A 49 7.01 -3.14 -9.10
C PRO A 49 6.83 -3.26 -10.62
N SER A 50 6.36 -4.41 -11.08
CA SER A 50 6.13 -4.67 -12.50
C SER A 50 4.96 -5.64 -12.68
N ILE A 51 4.47 -5.75 -13.91
CA ILE A 51 3.34 -6.61 -14.25
C ILE A 51 3.71 -7.47 -15.45
N THR A 52 3.56 -8.77 -15.32
CA THR A 52 3.55 -9.72 -16.44
C THR A 52 2.10 -10.04 -16.77
N ARG A 53 1.70 -9.84 -18.03
CA ARG A 53 0.36 -10.20 -18.52
C ARG A 53 0.46 -10.79 -19.93
N PRO A 54 -0.48 -11.64 -20.34
CA PRO A 54 -0.55 -12.07 -21.73
C PRO A 54 -0.94 -10.89 -22.65
N ASP A 55 -0.56 -11.00 -23.93
CA ASP A 55 -0.97 -10.08 -25.00
C ASP A 55 -2.39 -10.42 -25.49
N CYS A 56 -3.31 -10.43 -24.54
CA CYS A 56 -4.74 -10.62 -24.78
C CYS A 56 -5.54 -10.03 -23.63
N ASP A 57 -6.86 -10.04 -23.80
CA ASP A 57 -7.78 -9.70 -22.73
C ASP A 57 -7.76 -10.76 -21.63
N VAL A 58 -7.72 -10.28 -20.38
CA VAL A 58 -7.77 -11.13 -19.19
C VAL A 58 -9.15 -10.99 -18.57
N SER A 59 -9.91 -12.09 -18.55
CA SER A 59 -11.17 -12.16 -17.82
C SER A 59 -10.92 -12.59 -16.38
N VAL A 60 -11.41 -11.78 -15.43
CA VAL A 60 -11.35 -12.08 -13.99
C VAL A 60 -12.79 -12.31 -13.51
N PRO A 61 -13.11 -13.48 -12.94
CA PRO A 61 -14.45 -13.69 -12.40
C PRO A 61 -14.65 -12.78 -11.18
N ILE A 62 -15.83 -12.18 -11.08
CA ILE A 62 -16.21 -11.34 -9.95
C ILE A 62 -17.30 -12.01 -9.13
N GLU A 63 -17.24 -11.80 -7.81
CA GLU A 63 -18.35 -12.08 -6.90
C GLU A 63 -18.93 -10.74 -6.43
N ILE A 64 -20.25 -10.65 -6.31
CA ILE A 64 -20.94 -9.46 -5.80
C ILE A 64 -21.61 -9.81 -4.49
N GLU A 65 -21.13 -9.22 -3.39
CA GLU A 65 -21.71 -9.40 -2.06
C GLU A 65 -22.47 -8.14 -1.64
N LYS A 66 -23.68 -8.31 -1.10
CA LYS A 66 -24.42 -7.19 -0.53
C LYS A 66 -23.91 -6.88 0.88
N VAL A 67 -23.71 -5.60 1.19
CA VAL A 67 -23.26 -5.14 2.51
C VAL A 67 -24.46 -4.74 3.35
N LYS A 68 -24.72 -5.49 4.44
CA LYS A 68 -25.74 -5.11 5.44
C LYS A 68 -25.15 -4.06 6.37
N LEU A 69 -25.95 -3.05 6.71
CA LEU A 69 -25.63 -2.19 7.84
C LEU A 69 -25.60 -3.01 9.15
N PRO A 70 -24.71 -2.65 10.10
CA PRO A 70 -24.88 -3.06 11.48
C PRO A 70 -26.29 -2.71 11.95
N THR A 71 -26.91 -3.58 12.73
CA THR A 71 -28.29 -3.39 13.22
C THR A 71 -28.48 -2.13 14.08
N SER A 72 -27.38 -1.50 14.51
CA SER A 72 -27.32 -0.25 15.26
C SER A 72 -27.43 1.02 14.41
N VAL A 73 -27.45 0.93 13.07
CA VAL A 73 -27.48 2.10 12.18
C VAL A 73 -28.79 2.16 11.40
N GLU A 74 -29.56 3.24 11.56
CA GLU A 74 -30.75 3.53 10.75
C GLU A 74 -30.39 4.36 9.50
N PRO A 75 -31.10 4.21 8.36
CA PRO A 75 -32.16 3.23 8.14
C PRO A 75 -31.62 1.80 8.03
N LYS A 76 -32.27 0.85 8.69
CA LYS A 76 -31.99 -0.58 8.53
C LYS A 76 -32.10 -0.99 7.06
N GLY A 77 -31.07 -1.62 6.52
CA GLY A 77 -31.08 -2.07 5.12
C GLY A 77 -29.70 -2.36 4.54
N TRP A 78 -29.67 -2.60 3.22
CA TRP A 78 -28.45 -2.77 2.44
C TRP A 78 -27.86 -1.39 2.11
N ARG A 79 -26.56 -1.20 2.36
CA ARG A 79 -25.89 0.07 2.00
C ARG A 79 -25.27 0.06 0.61
N GLY A 80 -25.10 -1.12 0.01
CA GLY A 80 -24.51 -1.27 -1.30
C GLY A 80 -24.01 -2.69 -1.55
N THR A 81 -23.20 -2.83 -2.59
CA THR A 81 -22.57 -4.08 -3.00
C THR A 81 -21.06 -3.93 -3.02
N THR A 82 -20.35 -4.96 -2.59
CA THR A 82 -18.90 -5.08 -2.73
C THR A 82 -18.59 -6.01 -3.90
N ILE A 83 -17.70 -5.59 -4.78
CA ILE A 83 -17.15 -6.43 -5.84
C ILE A 83 -15.91 -7.11 -5.29
N LEU A 84 -15.90 -8.44 -5.32
CA LEU A 84 -14.78 -9.26 -4.88
C LEU A 84 -14.10 -9.91 -6.09
N ILE A 85 -12.78 -9.92 -6.08
CA ILE A 85 -11.95 -10.60 -7.09
C ILE A 85 -11.05 -11.64 -6.42
N PRO A 86 -10.79 -12.77 -7.09
CA PRO A 86 -9.82 -13.75 -6.62
C PRO A 86 -8.40 -13.24 -6.83
N VAL A 87 -7.61 -13.30 -5.78
CA VAL A 87 -6.19 -12.93 -5.77
C VAL A 87 -5.38 -14.08 -5.22
N THR A 88 -4.38 -14.54 -5.97
CA THR A 88 -3.52 -15.64 -5.54
C THR A 88 -2.18 -15.10 -5.04
N ILE A 89 -1.81 -15.47 -3.82
CA ILE A 89 -0.54 -15.13 -3.18
C ILE A 89 0.04 -16.42 -2.63
N ASN A 90 1.30 -16.73 -2.95
CA ASN A 90 1.99 -17.95 -2.50
C ASN A 90 1.16 -19.24 -2.74
N GLY A 91 0.50 -19.33 -3.90
CA GLY A 91 -0.30 -20.50 -4.29
C GLY A 91 -1.67 -20.63 -3.61
N LYS A 92 -2.07 -19.68 -2.75
CA LYS A 92 -3.39 -19.65 -2.12
C LYS A 92 -4.24 -18.52 -2.66
N THR A 93 -5.50 -18.79 -2.96
CA THR A 93 -6.46 -17.80 -3.48
C THR A 93 -7.29 -17.20 -2.34
N TYR A 94 -7.37 -15.87 -2.36
CA TYR A 94 -8.09 -15.06 -1.39
C TYR A 94 -9.07 -14.13 -2.12
N ARG A 95 -10.06 -13.62 -1.38
CA ARG A 95 -11.04 -12.67 -1.91
C ARG A 95 -10.63 -11.26 -1.52
N PHE A 96 -10.37 -10.43 -2.51
CA PHE A 96 -10.03 -9.02 -2.32
C PHE A 96 -11.17 -8.13 -2.82
N ILE A 97 -11.35 -6.99 -2.17
CA ILE A 97 -12.29 -5.96 -2.63
C ILE A 97 -11.67 -5.23 -3.82
N PHE A 98 -12.41 -5.15 -4.92
CA PHE A 98 -12.06 -4.28 -6.03
C PHE A 98 -12.60 -2.87 -5.75
N ASP A 99 -11.71 -2.00 -5.29
CA ASP A 99 -12.04 -0.63 -4.84
C ASP A 99 -11.41 0.42 -5.76
N THR A 100 -12.22 1.03 -6.62
CA THR A 100 -11.79 2.13 -7.49
C THR A 100 -11.57 3.46 -6.73
N GLY A 101 -12.04 3.55 -5.48
CA GLY A 101 -11.85 4.71 -4.61
C GLY A 101 -10.53 4.70 -3.84
N ALA A 102 -9.80 3.59 -3.85
CA ALA A 102 -8.52 3.45 -3.16
C ALA A 102 -7.35 3.84 -4.07
N GLY A 103 -6.52 4.79 -3.62
CA GLY A 103 -5.30 5.21 -4.36
C GLY A 103 -4.15 4.19 -4.31
N THR A 104 -4.26 3.15 -3.48
CA THR A 104 -3.30 2.04 -3.37
C THR A 104 -4.01 0.78 -2.86
N SER A 105 -3.37 -0.37 -2.95
CA SER A 105 -3.89 -1.62 -2.38
C SER A 105 -3.62 -1.69 -0.88
N PHE A 106 -4.63 -2.10 -0.13
CA PHE A 106 -4.57 -2.20 1.33
C PHE A 106 -4.75 -3.64 1.80
N MET A 107 -4.10 -3.99 2.91
CA MET A 107 -4.43 -5.19 3.67
C MET A 107 -4.21 -4.98 5.17
N SER A 108 -4.87 -5.80 5.98
CA SER A 108 -4.62 -5.78 7.43
C SER A 108 -3.22 -6.30 7.75
N GLU A 109 -2.58 -5.74 8.78
CA GLU A 109 -1.26 -6.21 9.25
C GLU A 109 -1.26 -7.72 9.58
N ARG A 110 -2.37 -8.23 10.15
CA ARG A 110 -2.53 -9.67 10.43
C ARG A 110 -2.46 -10.50 9.16
N PHE A 111 -3.23 -10.10 8.14
CA PHE A 111 -3.26 -10.82 6.87
C PHE A 111 -1.93 -10.73 6.12
N ALA A 112 -1.27 -9.57 6.20
CA ALA A 112 0.07 -9.37 5.63
C ALA A 112 1.08 -10.37 6.21
N LYS A 113 1.07 -10.58 7.53
CA LYS A 113 1.92 -11.59 8.20
C LYS A 113 1.56 -13.01 7.76
N GLU A 114 0.27 -13.31 7.62
CA GLU A 114 -0.21 -14.63 7.18
C GLU A 114 0.29 -14.99 5.77
N VAL A 115 0.27 -14.03 4.84
CA VAL A 115 0.69 -14.25 3.45
C VAL A 115 2.18 -13.94 3.21
N GLY A 116 2.95 -13.70 4.26
CA GLY A 116 4.40 -13.52 4.16
C GLY A 116 4.85 -12.22 3.48
N VAL A 117 4.10 -11.13 3.67
CA VAL A 117 4.50 -9.80 3.19
C VAL A 117 5.83 -9.39 3.81
N ARG A 118 6.77 -8.96 2.95
CA ARG A 118 8.00 -8.32 3.39
C ARG A 118 7.69 -6.88 3.78
N MET A 119 7.92 -6.56 5.04
CA MET A 119 7.79 -5.20 5.57
C MET A 119 8.93 -4.32 5.03
N LEU A 120 8.59 -3.13 4.55
CA LEU A 120 9.54 -2.19 3.94
C LEU A 120 9.88 -1.02 4.87
N ASN A 121 9.03 -0.76 5.86
CA ASN A 121 9.26 0.23 6.90
C ASN A 121 8.54 -0.15 8.20
N ASP A 122 8.96 0.49 9.30
CA ASP A 122 8.39 0.25 10.63
C ASP A 122 7.09 1.05 10.85
N SER A 123 6.93 2.18 10.16
CA SER A 123 5.77 3.08 10.24
C SER A 123 5.85 4.17 9.16
N LEU A 124 4.71 4.51 8.56
CA LEU A 124 4.49 5.67 7.69
C LEU A 124 3.20 6.36 8.16
N THR A 125 3.26 7.66 8.45
CA THR A 125 2.05 8.45 8.75
C THR A 125 1.33 8.77 7.45
N ILE A 126 0.16 8.17 7.27
CA ILE A 126 -0.75 8.40 6.15
C ILE A 126 -1.67 9.55 6.52
N ASN A 127 -1.94 10.48 5.60
CA ASN A 127 -2.84 11.62 5.79
C ASN A 127 -2.43 12.56 6.95
N SER A 128 -1.14 12.81 7.15
CA SER A 128 -0.60 13.59 8.29
C SER A 128 -1.19 15.00 8.43
N THR A 129 -1.73 15.59 7.37
CA THR A 129 -2.31 16.94 7.35
C THR A 129 -3.84 16.97 7.42
N LEU A 130 -4.52 15.82 7.49
CA LEU A 130 -5.97 15.72 7.54
C LEU A 130 -6.44 15.07 8.85
N PRO A 131 -7.63 15.44 9.38
CA PRO A 131 -8.26 14.68 10.46
C PRO A 131 -8.44 13.21 10.03
N GLY A 132 -7.88 12.27 10.80
CA GLY A 132 -7.85 10.85 10.45
C GLY A 132 -6.49 10.31 10.00
N ALA A 133 -5.40 11.01 10.32
CA ALA A 133 -4.05 10.50 10.13
C ALA A 133 -3.89 9.10 10.77
N MET A 134 -3.39 8.14 9.99
CA MET A 134 -3.19 6.76 10.44
C MET A 134 -1.73 6.38 10.29
N ASN A 135 -1.19 5.65 11.26
CA ASN A 135 0.10 4.98 11.11
C ASN A 135 -0.13 3.67 10.37
N GLY A 136 0.37 3.59 9.13
CA GLY A 136 0.42 2.36 8.36
C GLY A 136 1.85 1.86 8.21
N GLN A 137 2.01 0.66 7.69
CA GLN A 137 3.31 0.16 7.24
C GLN A 137 3.23 -0.11 5.75
N MET A 138 4.34 0.01 5.04
CA MET A 138 4.41 -0.40 3.65
C MET A 138 5.02 -1.79 3.56
N GLY A 139 4.48 -2.61 2.67
CA GLY A 139 4.94 -3.97 2.44
C GLY A 139 4.92 -4.33 0.97
N THR A 140 5.53 -5.47 0.65
CA THR A 140 5.44 -6.08 -0.68
C THR A 140 5.44 -7.60 -0.59
N VAL A 141 4.89 -8.25 -1.60
CA VAL A 141 5.01 -9.69 -1.84
C VAL A 141 5.75 -9.90 -3.14
N GLU A 142 6.42 -11.04 -3.30
CA GLU A 142 7.13 -11.30 -4.56
C GLU A 142 6.15 -11.33 -5.74
N ASN A 143 5.06 -12.08 -5.61
CA ASN A 143 4.06 -12.26 -6.65
C ASN A 143 2.64 -12.18 -6.08
N MET A 144 1.80 -11.41 -6.74
CA MET A 144 0.36 -11.40 -6.56
C MET A 144 -0.29 -11.63 -7.91
N GLN A 145 -1.14 -12.65 -8.02
CA GLN A 145 -1.76 -13.02 -9.29
C GLN A 145 -3.26 -12.70 -9.28
N ILE A 146 -3.73 -12.09 -10.37
CA ILE A 146 -5.15 -11.79 -10.63
C ILE A 146 -5.48 -12.27 -12.03
N GLY A 147 -6.32 -13.30 -12.15
CA GLY A 147 -6.49 -14.00 -13.42
C GLY A 147 -5.16 -14.55 -13.93
N SER A 148 -4.79 -14.23 -15.18
CA SER A 148 -3.49 -14.56 -15.78
C SER A 148 -2.44 -13.44 -15.69
N MET A 149 -2.72 -12.36 -14.96
CA MET A 149 -1.77 -11.29 -14.70
C MET A 149 -1.00 -11.56 -13.41
N ILE A 150 0.31 -11.38 -13.44
CA ILE A 150 1.20 -11.49 -12.28
C ILE A 150 1.78 -10.11 -11.99
N PHE A 151 1.48 -9.59 -10.81
CA PHE A 151 2.05 -8.38 -10.27
C PHE A 151 3.28 -8.77 -9.44
N HIS A 152 4.46 -8.35 -9.89
CA HIS A 152 5.72 -8.58 -9.22
C HIS A 152 6.02 -7.41 -8.29
N TYR A 153 6.36 -7.70 -7.04
CA TYR A 153 6.70 -6.71 -6.02
C TYR A 153 5.70 -5.54 -5.92
N PRO A 154 4.37 -5.76 -5.90
CA PRO A 154 3.41 -4.66 -5.74
C PRO A 154 3.60 -3.97 -4.39
N SER A 155 3.42 -2.65 -4.37
CA SER A 155 3.40 -1.86 -3.14
C SER A 155 2.07 -2.05 -2.42
N LEU A 156 2.12 -2.43 -1.15
CA LEU A 156 0.95 -2.69 -0.32
C LEU A 156 0.98 -1.79 0.92
N LEU A 157 -0.15 -1.18 1.23
CA LEU A 157 -0.32 -0.41 2.45
C LEU A 157 -0.99 -1.27 3.53
N LEU A 158 -0.32 -1.37 4.66
CA LEU A 158 -0.68 -2.24 5.76
C LEU A 158 -1.29 -1.41 6.86
N LEU A 159 -2.56 -1.68 7.15
CA LEU A 159 -3.28 -0.98 8.19
C LEU A 159 -3.29 -1.82 9.45
N ARG A 160 -2.84 -1.19 10.54
CA ARG A 160 -3.05 -1.72 11.89
C ARG A 160 -4.45 -1.30 12.33
N LEU A 161 -5.41 -2.20 12.19
CA LEU A 161 -6.75 -1.99 12.71
C LEU A 161 -6.68 -2.03 14.24
N THR A 162 -6.62 -0.87 14.89
CA THR A 162 -6.95 -0.76 16.31
C THR A 162 -8.46 -1.00 16.44
N ARG A 163 -8.86 -1.81 17.43
CA ARG A 163 -10.26 -2.21 17.66
C ARG A 163 -11.22 -1.05 17.42
N TRP A 164 -12.21 -1.26 16.55
CA TRP A 164 -13.46 -0.53 16.61
C TRP A 164 -14.17 -1.01 17.89
N THR A 165 -13.98 -0.31 19.01
CA THR A 165 -14.99 -0.35 20.07
C THR A 165 -16.16 0.48 19.57
N VAL A 166 -17.18 -0.20 19.07
CA VAL A 166 -18.52 0.38 18.96
C VAL A 166 -19.01 0.51 20.40
N SER A 167 -19.04 1.74 20.92
CA SER A 167 -19.81 2.10 22.11
C SER A 167 -21.29 2.17 21.75
#